data_AF-A0A7H1N066-F1
#
_entry.id   AF-A0A7H1N066-F1
#
_cell.length_a   1.000
_cell.length_b   1.000
_cell.length_c   1.000
_cell.angle_alpha   90.00
_cell.angle_beta   90.00
_cell.angle_gamma   90.00
#
_symmetry.space_group_name_H-M   'P 1'
#
loop_
_entity.id
_entity.type
_entity.pdbx_description
1 polymer ?
#
loop_
_entity_poly.entity_id
_entity_poly.type
_entity_poly.pdbx_seq_one_letter_code
_entity_poly.pdbx_strand_id
1 'polypeptide(L)' 'MGTGALSRLRAEALMLPEAERAELAYELVKSLDAPPDAGVADRWDKELLRRLTEIDAATAKLVDRDEFRRRMQARLGSR' A
#
# COMPACT_ATOMS: atom_id res chain seq x y z
N MET A 1 10.41 -1.03 -27.87
CA MET A 1 11.88 -1.17 -27.87
C MET A 1 12.43 -1.16 -26.44
N GLY A 2 12.06 -2.14 -25.59
CA GLY A 2 12.48 -2.15 -24.17
C GLY A 2 12.60 -3.54 -23.53
N THR A 3 12.36 -4.60 -24.30
CA THR A 3 12.30 -5.98 -23.78
C THR A 3 13.68 -6.54 -23.43
N GLY A 4 14.72 -6.22 -24.21
CA GLY A 4 16.09 -6.74 -23.96
C GLY A 4 16.72 -6.22 -22.66
N ALA A 5 16.60 -4.92 -22.38
CA ALA A 5 17.12 -4.32 -21.15
C ALA A 5 16.34 -4.83 -19.92
N LEU A 6 15.01 -4.89 -20.01
CA LEU A 6 14.16 -5.40 -18.94
C LEU A 6 14.46 -6.87 -18.62
N SER A 7 14.63 -7.72 -19.62
CA SER A 7 14.98 -9.13 -19.41
C SER A 7 16.33 -9.31 -18.73
N ARG A 8 17.33 -8.49 -19.08
CA ARG A 8 18.64 -8.51 -18.43
C ARG A 8 18.55 -8.09 -16.96
N LEU A 9 17.93 -6.94 -16.68
CA LEU A 9 17.75 -6.43 -15.31
C LEU A 9 16.97 -7.42 -14.44
N ARG A 10 15.95 -8.09 -15.01
CA ARG A 10 15.23 -9.17 -14.31
C ARG A 10 16.16 -10.32 -13.96
N ALA A 11 16.99 -10.79 -14.89
CA ALA A 11 17.91 -11.88 -14.64
C ALA A 11 18.92 -11.52 -13.54
N GLU A 12 19.49 -10.32 -13.59
CA GLU A 12 20.42 -9.81 -12.59
C GLU A 12 19.76 -9.67 -11.21
N ALA A 13 18.55 -9.08 -11.14
CA ALA A 13 17.80 -8.94 -9.90
C ALA A 13 17.48 -10.30 -9.26
N LEU A 14 17.17 -11.33 -10.05
CA LEU A 14 16.88 -12.68 -9.54
C LEU A 14 18.14 -13.40 -9.00
N MET A 15 19.35 -12.95 -9.35
CA MET A 15 20.61 -13.48 -8.80
C MET A 15 20.96 -12.90 -7.43
N LEU A 16 20.35 -11.77 -7.03
CA LEU A 16 20.61 -11.15 -5.73
C LEU A 16 20.10 -12.03 -4.58
N PRO A 17 20.69 -11.93 -3.38
CA PRO A 17 20.12 -12.49 -2.15
C PRO A 17 18.69 -12.02 -1.89
N GLU A 18 17.90 -12.80 -1.16
CA GLU A 18 16.49 -12.50 -0.90
C GLU A 18 16.26 -11.10 -0.28
N ALA A 19 17.09 -10.71 0.67
CA ALA A 19 17.00 -9.41 1.32
C ALA A 19 17.19 -8.25 0.33
N GLU A 20 18.20 -8.35 -0.53
CA GLU A 20 18.49 -7.33 -1.55
C GLU A 20 17.39 -7.27 -2.62
N ARG A 21 16.80 -8.42 -2.99
CA ARG A 21 15.63 -8.43 -3.88
C ARG A 21 14.42 -7.75 -3.25
N ALA A 22 14.19 -7.96 -1.95
CA ALA A 22 13.08 -7.33 -1.25
C ALA A 22 13.26 -5.81 -1.16
N GLU A 23 14.48 -5.35 -0.88
CA GLU A 23 14.83 -3.93 -0.89
C GLU A 23 14.62 -3.31 -2.28
N LEU A 24 15.17 -3.92 -3.33
CA LEU A 24 14.97 -3.45 -4.71
C LEU A 24 13.49 -3.42 -5.12
N ALA A 25 12.72 -4.45 -4.74
CA ALA A 25 11.28 -4.47 -5.01
C ALA A 25 10.54 -3.33 -4.30
N TYR A 26 10.89 -3.03 -3.05
CA TYR A 26 10.34 -1.90 -2.30
C TYR A 26 10.67 -0.56 -2.98
N GLU A 27 11.92 -0.34 -3.37
CA GLU A 27 12.34 0.89 -4.06
C GLU A 27 11.64 1.08 -5.41
N LEU A 28 11.54 0.01 -6.21
CA LEU A 28 10.85 0.04 -7.49
C LEU A 28 9.36 0.37 -7.31
N VAL A 29 8.68 -0.24 -6.34
CA VAL A 29 7.28 0.09 -6.03
C VAL A 29 7.15 1.54 -5.58
N LYS A 30 8.01 2.00 -4.67
CA LYS A 30 8.03 3.39 -4.20
C LYS A 30 8.27 4.38 -5.34
N SER A 31 9.08 4.03 -6.33
CA SER A 31 9.33 4.88 -7.50
C SER A 31 8.09 5.10 -8.38
N LEU A 32 7.07 4.25 -8.25
CA LEU A 32 5.79 4.37 -8.95
C LEU A 32 4.81 5.31 -8.24
N ASP A 33 5.07 5.69 -7.00
CA ASP A 33 4.22 6.62 -6.27
C ASP A 33 4.30 8.01 -6.91
N ALA A 34 3.16 8.52 -7.38
CA ALA A 34 3.07 9.89 -7.84
C ALA A 34 3.24 10.85 -6.65
N PRO A 35 3.74 12.09 -6.88
CA PRO A 35 3.70 13.12 -5.86
C PRO A 35 2.28 13.25 -5.29
N PRO A 36 2.12 13.34 -3.96
CA PRO A 36 0.80 13.48 -3.37
C PRO A 36 0.17 14.79 -3.83
N ASP A 37 -1.14 14.76 -4.09
CA ASP A 37 -1.87 15.98 -4.43
C ASP A 37 -1.75 17.01 -3.29
N ALA A 38 -1.75 18.29 -3.66
CA ALA A 38 -1.66 19.38 -2.70
C ALA A 38 -2.80 19.28 -1.65
N GLY A 39 -2.41 19.32 -0.38
CA GLY A 39 -3.34 19.26 0.76
C GLY A 39 -3.85 17.85 1.10
N VAL A 40 -3.32 16.77 0.49
CA VAL A 40 -3.66 15.39 0.88
C VAL A 40 -3.28 15.10 2.32
N ALA A 41 -2.11 15.55 2.77
CA ALA A 41 -1.66 15.39 4.16
C ALA A 41 -2.65 16.06 5.14
N ASP A 42 -2.94 17.34 4.95
CA ASP A 42 -3.88 18.08 5.81
C ASP A 42 -5.29 17.47 5.83
N ARG A 43 -5.77 16.95 4.69
CA ARG A 43 -7.06 16.26 4.62
C ARG A 43 -7.03 14.94 5.39
N TRP A 44 -5.95 14.19 5.30
CA TRP A 44 -5.76 12.96 6.07
C TRP A 44 -5.70 13.22 7.56
N ASP A 45 -4.99 14.27 8.00
CA ASP A 45 -4.90 14.63 9.41
C ASP A 45 -6.29 14.99 9.98
N LYS A 46 -7.07 15.79 9.24
CA LYS A 46 -8.46 16.12 9.61
C LYS A 46 -9.34 14.88 9.69
N GLU A 47 -9.21 13.97 8.74
CA GLU A 47 -9.99 12.73 8.71
C GLU A 47 -9.60 11.78 9.85
N LEU A 48 -8.32 11.67 10.17
CA LEU A 48 -7.83 10.88 11.31
C LEU A 48 -8.39 11.41 12.63
N LEU A 49 -8.28 12.72 12.86
CA LEU A 49 -8.82 13.36 14.07
C LEU A 49 -10.35 13.16 14.18
N ARG A 50 -11.07 13.28 13.07
CA ARG A 50 -12.52 13.02 13.03
C ARG A 50 -12.83 11.58 13.44
N ARG A 51 -12.13 10.59 12.88
CA ARG A 51 -12.35 9.17 13.22
C ARG A 51 -11.99 8.83 14.65
N LEU A 52 -10.91 9.38 15.18
CA LEU A 52 -10.54 9.21 16.58
C LEU A 52 -11.63 9.76 17.50
N THR A 53 -12.13 10.96 17.21
CA THR A 53 -13.24 11.57 17.96
C THR A 53 -14.50 10.70 17.97
N GLU A 54 -14.85 10.10 16.83
CA GLU A 54 -16.01 9.19 16.73
C GLU A 54 -15.81 7.90 17.54
N ILE A 55 -14.58 7.40 17.62
CA ILE A 55 -14.23 6.23 18.43
C ILE A 55 -14.34 6.59 19.91
N ASP A 56 -13.74 7.70 20.33
CA ASP A 56 -13.75 8.16 21.72
C ASP A 56 -15.17 8.48 22.21
N ALA A 57 -16.01 9.02 21.33
CA ALA A 57 -17.43 9.28 21.60
C ALA A 57 -18.32 8.03 21.49
N ALA A 58 -17.76 6.86 21.16
CA ALA A 58 -18.48 5.61 20.91
C ALA A 58 -19.59 5.71 19.83
N THR A 59 -19.45 6.65 18.89
CA THR A 59 -20.37 6.83 17.76
C THR A 59 -19.86 6.17 16.47
N ALA A 60 -18.59 5.78 16.44
CA ALA A 60 -17.99 5.07 15.32
C ALA A 60 -18.64 3.70 15.09
N LYS A 61 -18.97 3.39 13.84
CA LYS A 61 -19.39 2.04 13.42
C LYS A 61 -18.15 1.18 13.21
N LEU A 62 -17.79 0.43 14.24
CA LEU A 62 -16.66 -0.50 14.21
C LEU A 62 -17.08 -1.85 13.62
N VAL A 63 -16.10 -2.56 13.06
CA VAL A 63 -16.22 -3.97 12.70
C VAL A 63 -15.14 -4.73 13.46
N ASP A 64 -15.43 -5.97 13.84
CA ASP A 64 -14.39 -6.83 14.39
C ASP A 64 -13.36 -7.22 13.32
N ARG A 65 -12.22 -7.74 13.79
CA ARG A 65 -11.08 -8.05 12.93
C ARG A 65 -11.39 -9.16 11.91
N ASP A 66 -12.22 -10.14 12.28
CA ASP A 66 -12.55 -11.26 11.42
C ASP A 66 -13.50 -10.82 10.30
N GLU A 67 -14.49 -9.99 10.62
CA GLU A 67 -15.38 -9.37 9.65
C GLU A 67 -14.61 -8.46 8.67
N PHE A 68 -13.70 -7.62 9.18
CA PHE A 68 -12.82 -6.83 8.32
C PHE A 68 -12.03 -7.71 7.35
N ARG A 69 -11.41 -8.79 7.85
CA ARG A 69 -10.63 -9.72 7.02
C ARG A 69 -11.50 -10.38 5.95
N ARG A 70 -12.69 -10.86 6.31
CA ARG A 70 -13.65 -11.45 5.35
C ARG A 70 -13.99 -10.46 4.23
N ARG A 71 -14.34 -9.22 4.57
CA ARG A 71 -14.67 -8.17 3.58
C ARG A 71 -13.50 -7.85 2.66
N MET A 72 -12.29 -7.73 3.20
CA MET A 72 -11.10 -7.44 2.40
C MET A 72 -10.73 -8.58 1.45
N GLN A 73 -10.84 -9.83 1.91
CA GLN A 73 -10.59 -10.99 1.05
C GLN A 73 -11.62 -11.10 -0.07
N ALA A 74 -12.91 -10.89 0.21
CA ALA A 74 -13.92 -10.83 -0.84
C ALA A 74 -13.63 -9.74 -1.88
N ARG A 75 -13.14 -8.58 -1.43
CA ARG A 75 -12.84 -7.45 -2.32
C ARG A 75 -11.57 -7.63 -3.15
N LEU A 76 -10.54 -8.28 -2.59
CA LEU A 76 -9.23 -8.45 -3.24
C LEU A 76 -9.10 -9.77 -4.00
N GLY A 77 -9.79 -10.84 -3.56
CA GLY A 77 -9.79 -12.15 -4.21
C GLY A 77 -10.73 -12.28 -5.41
N SER A 78 -11.56 -11.27 -5.67
CA SER A 78 -12.36 -11.14 -6.91
C SER A 78 -11.63 -10.39 -8.03
N ARG A 79 -10.28 -10.33 -7.99
CA ARG A 79 -9.43 -9.81 -9.06
C ARG A 79 -8.66 -10.92 -9.74
#